data_AF-A0A9P1MF69-F1
#
_entry.id   AF-A0A9P1MF69-F1
#
_cell.length_a   1.000
_cell.length_b   1.000
_cell.length_c   1.000
_cell.angle_alpha   90.00
_cell.angle_beta   90.00
_cell.angle_gamma   90.00
#
_symmetry.space_group_name_H-M   'P 1'
#
loop_
_entity.id
_entity.type
_entity.pdbx_description
1 polymer ?
#
loop_
_entity_poly.entity_id
_entity_poly.type
_entity_poly.pdbx_seq_one_letter_code
_entity_poly.pdbx_strand_id
1 'polypeptide(L)'
;MWRRIYLLLVLVRLWFALSPSYLHPDENFQGPEVIAGQIFSYPVRHTWEFTSDHPIRSVFPLWPVYGLPMLLLRWLWIGNGQAGEIPPIAVFWTLRVLMFVISFVLEDWAIHELIQSPRHRRLAVLLVASSYVTWTYQTHTFSNSIESLIVAWSMVLIQRIVEAPVWF
;
A
#
# COMPACT_ATOMS: atom_id res chain seq x y z
N MET A 1 -11.74 0.91 -26.61
CA MET A 1 -10.35 0.42 -26.55
C MET A 1 -9.66 0.73 -25.22
N TRP A 2 -9.71 1.97 -24.72
CA TRP A 2 -9.03 2.35 -23.46
C TRP A 2 -9.32 1.45 -22.24
N ARG A 3 -10.58 1.00 -22.04
CA ARG A 3 -10.94 0.10 -20.93
C ARG A 3 -10.18 -1.23 -20.98
N ARG A 4 -9.97 -1.80 -22.18
CA ARG A 4 -9.22 -3.05 -22.35
C ARG A 4 -7.74 -2.85 -22.05
N ILE A 5 -7.18 -1.72 -22.49
CA ILE A 5 -5.80 -1.33 -22.17
C ILE A 5 -5.65 -1.16 -20.66
N TYR A 6 -6.57 -0.45 -20.01
CA TYR A 6 -6.57 -0.28 -18.56
C TYR A 6 -6.64 -1.62 -17.83
N LEU A 7 -7.56 -2.51 -18.21
CA LEU A 7 -7.65 -3.85 -17.60
C LEU A 7 -6.35 -4.65 -17.79
N LEU A 8 -5.73 -4.58 -18.97
CA LEU A 8 -4.42 -5.19 -19.20
C LEU A 8 -3.36 -4.59 -18.27
N LEU A 9 -3.33 -3.27 -18.11
CA LEU A 9 -2.38 -2.58 -17.22
C LEU A 9 -2.61 -2.95 -15.75
N VAL A 10 -3.86 -3.16 -15.32
CA VAL A 10 -4.17 -3.65 -13.96
C VAL A 10 -3.65 -5.07 -13.76
N LEU A 11 -3.78 -5.95 -14.77
CA LEU A 11 -3.21 -7.29 -14.72
C LEU A 11 -1.67 -7.27 -14.68
N VAL A 12 -1.05 -6.37 -15.44
CA VAL A 12 0.41 -6.14 -15.41
C VAL A 12 0.84 -5.61 -14.04
N ARG A 13 0.11 -4.65 -13.46
CA ARG A 13 0.34 -4.13 -12.11
C ARG A 13 0.23 -5.25 -11.07
N LEU A 14 -0.79 -6.10 -11.16
CA LEU A 14 -0.98 -7.27 -10.29
C LEU A 14 0.18 -8.25 -10.43
N TRP A 15 0.59 -8.55 -11.66
CA TRP A 15 1.75 -9.41 -11.92
C TRP A 15 3.01 -8.89 -11.24
N PHE A 16 3.33 -7.60 -11.39
CA PHE A 16 4.50 -7.01 -10.75
C PHE A 16 4.39 -6.98 -9.22
N ALA A 17 3.21 -6.62 -8.68
CA ALA A 17 2.98 -6.61 -7.24
C ALA A 17 3.23 -7.99 -6.60
N LEU A 18 2.82 -9.05 -7.31
CA LEU A 18 2.91 -10.43 -6.86
C LEU A 18 4.26 -11.09 -7.19
N SER A 19 4.99 -10.59 -8.18
CA SER A 19 6.28 -11.19 -8.54
C SER A 19 7.28 -11.15 -7.38
N PRO A 20 8.05 -12.23 -7.13
CA PRO A 20 9.12 -12.22 -6.14
C PRO A 20 10.29 -11.39 -6.68
N SER A 21 10.17 -10.07 -6.57
CA SER A 21 11.17 -9.10 -6.97
C SER A 21 12.14 -8.79 -5.83
N TYR A 22 13.18 -8.02 -6.14
CA TYR A 22 14.13 -7.54 -5.13
C TYR A 22 13.39 -6.78 -4.01
N LEU A 23 13.64 -7.19 -2.77
CA LEU A 23 13.12 -6.51 -1.58
C LEU A 23 14.10 -5.43 -1.15
N HIS A 24 13.69 -4.17 -1.23
CA HIS A 24 14.54 -3.06 -0.81
C HIS A 24 14.77 -3.10 0.71
N PRO A 25 15.99 -2.87 1.22
CA PRO A 25 16.24 -2.87 2.66
C PRO A 25 15.26 -1.96 3.43
N ASP A 26 15.04 -0.74 2.94
CA ASP A 26 14.11 0.18 3.60
C ASP A 26 12.65 -0.29 3.60
N GLU A 27 12.16 -0.96 2.54
CA GLU A 27 10.75 -1.40 2.51
C GLU A 27 10.47 -2.52 3.53
N ASN A 28 11.51 -3.26 3.93
CA ASN A 28 11.41 -4.33 4.90
C ASN A 28 11.75 -3.87 6.33
N PHE A 29 12.96 -3.32 6.52
CA PHE A 29 13.52 -2.99 7.84
C PHE A 29 12.84 -1.79 8.51
N GLN A 30 12.29 -0.85 7.73
CA GLN A 30 11.57 0.32 8.26
C GLN A 30 10.05 0.15 8.22
N GLY A 31 9.56 -0.98 7.70
CA GLY A 31 8.14 -1.25 7.50
C GLY A 31 7.70 -2.52 8.24
N PRO A 32 7.40 -3.63 7.52
CA PRO A 32 6.80 -4.81 8.12
C PRO A 32 7.63 -5.48 9.21
N GLU A 33 8.96 -5.53 9.07
CA GLU A 33 9.83 -6.27 10.00
C GLU A 33 9.75 -5.71 11.43
N VAL A 34 9.57 -4.39 11.57
CA VAL A 34 9.43 -3.68 12.85
C VAL A 34 8.29 -4.25 13.69
N ILE A 35 7.21 -4.70 13.04
CA ILE A 35 6.02 -5.23 13.71
C ILE A 35 5.96 -6.76 13.66
N ALA A 36 6.53 -7.39 12.62
CA ALA A 36 6.41 -8.83 12.38
C ALA A 36 6.92 -9.67 13.57
N GLY A 37 7.99 -9.23 14.24
CA GLY A 37 8.52 -9.89 15.43
C GLY A 37 7.52 -9.91 16.60
N GLN A 38 6.71 -8.86 16.76
CA GLN A 38 5.71 -8.76 17.82
C GLN A 38 4.47 -9.63 17.54
N ILE A 39 4.09 -9.79 16.27
CA ILE A 39 2.87 -10.54 15.88
C ILE A 39 3.14 -12.03 15.73
N PHE A 40 4.25 -12.41 15.10
CA PHE A 40 4.55 -13.78 14.68
C PHE A 40 5.75 -14.40 15.41
N SER A 41 6.42 -13.67 16.31
CA SER A 41 7.64 -14.12 17.01
C SER A 41 8.79 -14.50 16.07
N TYR A 42 8.85 -13.87 14.88
CA TYR A 42 9.94 -14.08 13.94
C TYR A 42 11.27 -13.53 14.49
N PRO A 43 12.41 -14.11 14.08
CA PRO A 43 13.71 -13.48 14.30
C PRO A 43 13.78 -12.19 13.47
N VAL A 44 13.73 -11.04 14.15
CA VAL A 44 13.77 -9.72 13.52
C VAL A 44 14.97 -8.92 14.00
N ARG A 45 15.45 -8.02 13.15
CA ARG A 45 16.52 -7.08 13.49
C ARG A 45 16.01 -5.66 13.38
N HIS A 46 15.72 -5.05 14.53
CA HIS A 46 15.39 -3.62 14.58
C HIS A 46 16.61 -2.77 14.22
N THR A 47 16.40 -1.78 13.35
CA THR A 47 17.42 -0.79 13.00
C THR A 47 17.59 0.22 14.13
N TRP A 48 18.71 0.95 14.10
CA TRP A 48 19.04 1.99 15.09
C TRP A 48 17.96 3.06 15.26
N GLU A 49 17.06 3.19 14.28
CA GLU A 49 15.97 4.15 14.24
C GLU A 49 14.86 3.84 15.27
N PHE A 50 14.79 2.58 15.74
CA PHE A 50 13.77 2.09 16.67
C PHE A 50 14.34 1.63 18.02
N THR A 51 15.66 1.58 18.21
CA THR A 51 16.30 0.93 19.37
C THR A 51 16.79 1.88 20.47
N SER A 52 16.76 3.20 20.29
CA SER A 52 17.15 4.16 21.33
C SER A 52 16.03 4.38 22.37
N ASP A 53 16.36 4.91 23.55
CA ASP A 53 15.39 5.29 24.59
C ASP A 53 14.34 6.30 24.08
N HIS A 54 14.76 7.12 23.11
CA HIS A 54 13.92 8.03 22.35
C HIS A 54 14.08 7.73 20.86
N PRO A 55 13.30 6.80 20.28
CA PRO A 55 13.43 6.40 18.89
C PRO A 55 13.10 7.57 17.95
N ILE A 56 13.89 7.72 16.89
CA ILE A 56 13.68 8.80 15.90
C ILE A 56 12.47 8.52 14.99
N ARG A 57 12.06 7.25 14.87
CA ARG A 57 10.87 6.85 14.13
C ARG A 57 9.78 6.33 15.05
N SER A 58 8.55 6.77 14.80
CA SER A 58 7.37 6.21 15.45
C SER A 58 6.92 4.94 14.73
N VAL A 59 6.61 3.90 15.49
CA VAL A 59 6.00 2.65 14.99
C VAL A 59 4.50 2.84 14.72
N PHE A 60 3.90 3.93 15.20
CA PHE A 60 2.46 4.16 15.12
C PHE A 60 1.89 4.10 13.68
N PRO A 61 2.46 4.75 12.65
CA PRO A 61 1.93 4.67 11.29
C PRO A 61 2.02 3.28 10.67
N LEU A 62 2.96 2.46 11.13
CA LEU A 62 3.18 1.10 10.64
C LEU A 62 2.06 0.15 11.10
N TRP A 63 1.43 0.42 12.24
CA TRP A 63 0.39 -0.44 12.81
C TRP A 63 -0.87 -0.52 11.94
N PRO A 64 -1.51 0.60 11.55
CA PRO A 64 -2.67 0.54 10.67
C PRO A 64 -2.37 -0.09 9.31
N VAL A 65 -1.19 0.21 8.74
CA VAL A 65 -0.84 -0.19 7.38
C VAL A 65 -0.37 -1.64 7.31
N TYR A 66 0.48 -2.09 8.24
CA TYR A 66 1.11 -3.41 8.18
C TYR A 66 0.66 -4.31 9.34
N GLY A 67 0.58 -3.77 10.55
CA GLY A 67 0.20 -4.52 11.75
C GLY A 67 -1.21 -5.11 11.69
N LEU A 68 -2.23 -4.30 11.35
CA LEU A 68 -3.61 -4.77 11.25
C LEU A 68 -3.80 -5.88 10.19
N PRO A 69 -3.26 -5.75 8.96
CA PRO A 69 -3.31 -6.85 7.99
C PRO A 69 -2.59 -8.12 8.45
N MET A 70 -1.45 -7.99 9.14
CA MET A 70 -0.74 -9.14 9.71
C MET A 70 -1.53 -9.82 10.84
N LEU A 71 -2.23 -9.05 11.69
CA LEU A 71 -3.14 -9.60 12.70
C LEU A 71 -4.33 -10.32 12.06
N LEU A 72 -4.90 -9.75 11.00
CA LEU A 72 -5.98 -10.38 10.25
C LEU A 72 -5.51 -11.71 9.63
N LEU A 73 -4.31 -11.72 9.03
CA LEU A 73 -3.70 -12.94 8.50
C LEU A 73 -3.53 -13.99 9.61
N ARG A 74 -3.03 -13.59 10.78
CA ARG A 74 -2.92 -14.48 11.95
C ARG A 74 -4.26 -15.08 12.35
N TRP A 75 -5.29 -14.25 12.42
CA TRP A 75 -6.63 -14.68 12.79
C TRP A 75 -7.22 -15.67 11.78
N LEU A 76 -7.09 -15.39 10.47
CA LEU A 76 -7.54 -16.28 9.40
C LEU A 76 -6.79 -17.62 9.39
N TRP A 77 -5.47 -17.59 9.65
CA TRP A 77 -4.63 -18.78 9.69
C TRP A 77 -5.05 -19.73 10.79
N ILE A 78 -5.22 -19.19 12.01
CA ILE A 78 -5.70 -19.95 13.18
C ILE A 78 -7.13 -20.45 12.92
N GLY A 79 -8.00 -19.61 12.36
CA GLY A 79 -9.39 -19.96 12.04
C GLY A 79 -9.54 -21.12 11.04
N ASN A 80 -8.57 -21.28 10.12
CA ASN A 80 -8.52 -22.38 9.17
C ASN A 80 -7.92 -23.68 9.75
N GLY A 81 -7.71 -23.76 11.07
CA GLY A 81 -7.19 -24.95 11.74
C GLY A 81 -5.69 -25.19 11.54
N GLN A 82 -4.95 -24.19 11.02
CA GLN A 82 -3.51 -24.27 10.87
C GLN A 82 -2.86 -23.81 12.17
N ALA A 83 -2.46 -24.76 13.01
CA ALA A 83 -1.84 -24.50 14.32
C ALA A 83 -0.33 -24.18 14.24
N GLY A 84 0.24 -24.10 13.04
CA GLY A 84 1.67 -23.84 12.82
C GLY A 84 2.01 -22.35 12.73
N GLU A 85 3.30 -22.05 12.85
CA GLU A 85 3.84 -20.72 12.57
C GLU A 85 3.52 -20.30 11.14
N ILE A 86 3.15 -19.03 10.96
CA ILE A 86 2.92 -18.48 9.64
C ILE A 86 4.28 -18.37 8.95
N PRO A 87 4.43 -18.80 7.69
CA PRO A 87 5.69 -18.66 6.99
C PRO A 87 5.87 -17.20 6.53
N PRO A 88 7.09 -16.61 6.56
CA PRO A 88 7.34 -15.24 6.11
C PRO A 88 6.87 -14.95 4.68
N ILE A 89 6.88 -15.96 3.82
CA ILE A 89 6.37 -15.86 2.45
C ILE A 89 4.87 -15.50 2.43
N ALA A 90 4.05 -16.08 3.32
CA ALA A 90 2.62 -15.75 3.38
C ALA A 90 2.40 -14.29 3.78
N VAL A 91 3.22 -13.76 4.69
CA VAL A 91 3.22 -12.34 5.08
C VAL A 91 3.61 -11.46 3.90
N PHE A 92 4.69 -11.81 3.19
CA PHE A 92 5.11 -11.11 1.98
C PHE A 92 3.95 -10.97 0.98
N TRP A 93 3.34 -12.09 0.58
CA TRP A 93 2.25 -12.08 -0.40
C TRP A 93 1.02 -11.32 0.10
N THR A 94 0.71 -11.41 1.39
CA THR A 94 -0.41 -10.67 2.00
C THR A 94 -0.18 -9.17 1.90
N LEU A 95 1.02 -8.69 2.23
CA LEU A 95 1.34 -7.27 2.15
C LEU A 95 1.43 -6.79 0.69
N ARG A 96 1.91 -7.61 -0.24
CA ARG A 96 1.87 -7.32 -1.67
C ARG A 96 0.45 -7.16 -2.20
N VAL A 97 -0.44 -8.08 -1.85
CA VAL A 97 -1.86 -8.01 -2.21
C VAL A 97 -2.49 -6.76 -1.60
N LEU A 98 -2.19 -6.45 -0.33
CA LEU A 98 -2.67 -5.24 0.32
C LEU A 98 -2.23 -3.98 -0.44
N MET A 99 -0.94 -3.83 -0.72
CA MET A 99 -0.42 -2.65 -1.43
C MET A 99 -1.02 -2.53 -2.83
N PHE A 100 -1.19 -3.65 -3.54
CA PHE A 100 -1.91 -3.68 -4.81
C PHE A 100 -3.36 -3.21 -4.67
N VAL A 101 -4.11 -3.73 -3.69
CA VAL A 101 -5.51 -3.37 -3.47
C VAL A 101 -5.65 -1.90 -3.10
N ILE A 102 -4.81 -1.39 -2.19
CA ILE A 102 -4.84 0.01 -1.79
C ILE A 102 -4.46 0.91 -2.96
N SER A 103 -3.41 0.60 -3.74
CA SER A 103 -3.09 1.32 -4.98
C SER A 103 -4.26 1.30 -5.95
N PHE A 104 -4.78 0.12 -6.31
CA PHE A 104 -5.87 -0.01 -7.27
C PHE A 104 -7.15 0.71 -6.81
N VAL A 105 -7.52 0.62 -5.54
CA VAL A 105 -8.77 1.21 -5.04
C VAL A 105 -8.59 2.69 -4.75
N LEU A 106 -7.59 3.08 -3.96
CA LEU A 106 -7.46 4.46 -3.48
C LEU A 106 -6.76 5.38 -4.48
N GLU A 107 -5.74 4.91 -5.20
CA GLU A 107 -5.01 5.74 -6.17
C GLU A 107 -5.88 6.01 -7.39
N ASP A 108 -6.42 4.94 -8.00
CA ASP A 108 -7.19 5.09 -9.23
C ASP A 108 -8.52 5.81 -8.93
N TRP A 109 -9.14 5.62 -7.75
CA TRP A 109 -10.30 6.42 -7.34
C TRP A 109 -9.95 7.89 -7.10
N ALA A 110 -8.82 8.21 -6.46
CA ALA A 110 -8.43 9.60 -6.29
C ALA A 110 -8.29 10.33 -7.64
N ILE A 111 -7.75 9.67 -8.67
CA ILE A 111 -7.69 10.24 -10.04
C ILE A 111 -9.10 10.50 -10.60
N HIS A 112 -10.04 9.60 -10.31
CA HIS A 112 -11.42 9.75 -10.75
C HIS A 112 -12.14 10.94 -10.12
N GLU A 113 -11.85 11.23 -8.85
CA GLU A 113 -12.38 12.38 -8.12
C GLU A 113 -11.71 13.69 -8.54
N LEU A 114 -10.38 13.69 -8.68
CA LEU A 114 -9.61 14.89 -8.98
C LEU A 114 -9.86 15.42 -10.39
N ILE A 115 -10.12 14.52 -11.35
CA ILE A 115 -10.20 14.89 -12.77
C ILE A 115 -11.65 14.82 -13.26
N GLN A 116 -12.29 16.00 -13.28
CA GLN A 116 -13.68 16.16 -13.71
C GLN A 116 -13.88 15.81 -15.20
N SER A 117 -12.97 16.25 -16.06
CA SER A 117 -13.07 16.05 -17.52
C SER A 117 -12.91 14.57 -17.90
N PRO A 118 -13.92 13.92 -18.51
CA PRO A 118 -13.85 12.50 -18.85
C PRO A 118 -12.76 12.13 -19.85
N ARG A 119 -12.33 13.09 -20.69
CA ARG A 119 -11.22 12.87 -21.64
C ARG A 119 -9.87 12.86 -20.92
N HIS A 120 -9.62 13.85 -20.07
CA HIS A 120 -8.38 13.95 -19.30
C HIS A 120 -8.26 12.82 -18.28
N ARG A 121 -9.37 12.45 -17.63
CA ARG A 121 -9.40 11.34 -16.67
C ARG A 121 -8.96 10.03 -17.31
N ARG A 122 -9.48 9.71 -18.50
CA ARG A 122 -9.07 8.51 -19.26
C ARG A 122 -7.57 8.50 -19.56
N LEU A 123 -6.99 9.64 -19.91
CA LEU A 123 -5.56 9.74 -20.18
C LEU A 123 -4.74 9.59 -18.90
N ALA A 124 -5.13 10.29 -17.83
CA ALA A 124 -4.43 10.25 -16.55
C ALA A 124 -4.39 8.84 -15.95
N VAL A 125 -5.54 8.14 -15.91
CA VAL A 125 -5.61 6.76 -15.43
C VAL A 125 -4.70 5.84 -16.24
N LEU A 126 -4.67 5.97 -17.57
CA LEU A 126 -3.77 5.16 -18.40
C LEU A 126 -2.30 5.48 -18.14
N LEU A 127 -1.95 6.76 -18.03
CA LEU A 127 -0.58 7.20 -17.76
C LEU A 127 -0.08 6.67 -16.42
N VAL A 128 -0.87 6.85 -15.35
CA VAL A 128 -0.53 6.34 -14.02
C VAL A 128 -0.45 4.81 -14.03
N ALA A 129 -1.45 4.12 -14.61
CA ALA A 129 -1.46 2.66 -14.68
C ALA A 129 -0.31 2.06 -15.50
N SER A 130 0.29 2.82 -16.41
CA SER A 130 1.46 2.43 -17.21
C SER A 130 2.80 2.93 -16.65
N SER A 131 2.79 3.65 -15.52
CA SER A 131 3.97 4.28 -15.00
C SER A 131 4.87 3.28 -14.27
N TYR A 132 6.19 3.47 -14.43
CA TYR A 132 7.19 2.70 -13.68
C TYR A 132 6.96 2.81 -12.17
N VAL A 133 6.69 4.02 -11.68
CA VAL A 133 6.48 4.30 -10.25
C VAL A 133 5.33 3.48 -9.67
N THR A 134 4.22 3.40 -10.40
CA THR A 134 3.07 2.59 -9.98
C THR A 134 3.39 1.10 -9.95
N TRP A 135 4.19 0.59 -10.90
CA TRP A 135 4.53 -0.83 -10.94
C TRP A 135 5.58 -1.25 -9.91
N THR A 136 6.53 -0.38 -9.56
CA THR A 136 7.70 -0.76 -8.74
C THR A 136 7.71 -0.17 -7.35
N TYR A 137 7.09 0.98 -7.11
CA TYR A 137 7.08 1.61 -5.80
C TYR A 137 5.71 1.51 -5.15
N GLN A 138 4.65 1.86 -5.88
CA GLN A 138 3.31 1.95 -5.30
C GLN A 138 2.70 0.61 -4.86
N THR A 139 3.19 -0.49 -5.43
CA THR A 139 2.81 -1.89 -5.12
C THR A 139 3.72 -2.54 -4.06
N HIS A 140 4.75 -1.82 -3.62
CA HIS A 140 5.73 -2.24 -2.62
C HIS A 140 5.43 -1.62 -1.25
N THR A 141 6.03 -2.13 -0.17
CA THR A 141 5.74 -1.67 1.21
C THR A 141 6.55 -0.44 1.61
N PHE A 142 6.58 0.58 0.74
CA PHE A 142 7.23 1.85 1.05
C PHE A 142 6.27 2.80 1.77
N SER A 143 6.77 3.54 2.76
CA SER A 143 6.01 4.62 3.41
C SER A 143 5.60 5.69 2.40
N ASN A 144 6.48 6.02 1.45
CA ASN A 144 6.22 6.98 0.38
C ASN A 144 4.96 6.64 -0.43
N SER A 145 4.65 5.35 -0.61
CA SER A 145 3.46 4.90 -1.33
C SER A 145 2.18 5.22 -0.57
N ILE A 146 2.20 5.06 0.76
CA ILE A 146 1.10 5.45 1.63
C ILE A 146 0.98 6.97 1.72
N GLU A 147 2.10 7.68 1.87
CA GLU A 147 2.13 9.15 1.89
C GLU A 147 1.56 9.75 0.61
N SER A 148 1.92 9.19 -0.56
CA SER A 148 1.39 9.62 -1.85
C SER A 148 -0.13 9.48 -1.93
N LEU A 149 -0.69 8.39 -1.38
CA LEU A 149 -2.14 8.20 -1.29
C LEU A 149 -2.80 9.20 -0.35
N ILE A 150 -2.19 9.44 0.82
CA ILE A 150 -2.69 10.43 1.79
C ILE A 150 -2.74 11.82 1.14
N VAL A 151 -1.69 12.20 0.41
CA VAL A 151 -1.64 13.48 -0.33
C VAL A 151 -2.72 13.52 -1.41
N ALA A 152 -2.87 12.46 -2.21
CA ALA A 152 -3.89 12.42 -3.27
C ALA A 152 -5.30 12.60 -2.69
N TRP A 153 -5.63 11.92 -1.59
CA TRP A 153 -6.92 12.07 -0.93
C TRP A 153 -7.10 13.39 -0.19
N SER A 154 -6.01 13.98 0.31
CA SER A 154 -6.05 15.36 0.84
C SER A 154 -6.42 16.36 -0.26
N MET A 155 -5.90 16.18 -1.48
CA MET A 155 -6.28 17.00 -2.63
C MET A 155 -7.75 16.82 -3.00
N VAL A 156 -8.27 15.58 -2.96
CA VAL A 156 -9.70 15.31 -3.19
C VAL A 156 -10.56 16.05 -2.17
N LEU A 157 -10.17 15.99 -0.88
CA LEU A 157 -10.89 16.69 0.18
C LEU A 157 -10.88 18.21 -0.04
N ILE A 158 -9.72 18.79 -0.36
CA ILE A 158 -9.60 20.23 -0.63
C ILE A 158 -10.49 20.63 -1.80
N GLN A 159 -10.47 19.89 -2.91
CA GLN A 159 -11.32 20.17 -4.06
C GLN A 159 -12.80 20.17 -3.68
N ARG A 160 -13.27 19.16 -2.92
CA ARG A 160 -14.66 19.08 -2.49
C ARG A 160 -15.07 20.23 -1.56
N ILE A 161 -14.17 20.69 -0.69
CA ILE A 161 -14.42 21.86 0.17
C ILE A 161 -14.56 23.13 -0.67
N VAL A 162 -13.71 23.30 -1.68
CA VAL A 162 -13.75 24.47 -2.57
C VAL A 162 -14.99 24.48 -3.47
N GLU A 163 -15.43 23.31 -3.92
CA GLU A 163 -16.63 23.15 -4.75
C GLU A 163 -17.94 23.20 -3.94
N ALA A 164 -17.87 23.08 -2.60
CA ALA A 164 -19.06 23.13 -1.75
C ALA A 164 -19.70 24.52 -1.83
N PRO A 165 -21.01 24.62 -2.15
CA PRO A 165 -21.70 25.90 -2.15
C PRO A 165 -21.67 26.49 -0.73
N VAL A 166 -21.20 27.73 -0.62
CA VAL A 166 -21.24 28.44 0.65
C VAL A 166 -22.68 28.90 0.86
N TRP A 167 -23.42 28.19 1.72
CA TRP A 167 -24.74 28.61 2.16
C TRP A 167 -24.56 29.81 3.10
N PHE A 168 -24.74 31.01 2.57
CA PHE A 168 -24.98 32.25 3.33
C PHE A 168 -26.45 32.64 3.22
#